data_AF-A0A533HRN5-F1
#
_entry.id   AF-A0A533HRN5-F1
#
_cell.length_a   1.000
_cell.length_b   1.000
_cell.length_c   1.000
_cell.angle_alpha   90.00
_cell.angle_beta   90.00
_cell.angle_gamma   90.00
#
_symmetry.space_group_name_H-M   'P 1'
#
loop_
_entity.id
_entity.type
_entity.pdbx_description
1 polymer ?
#
loop_
_entity_poly.entity_id
_entity_poly.type
_entity_poly.pdbx_seq_one_letter_code
_entity_poly.pdbx_strand_id
1 'polypeptide(L)'
;MKEPPHNRLTFKESMTEGKYLTTITKEDKIRYKKLSVEEKRKVLNDFNASTPQKDDKVSLFDYMKRTMLKHGLDEVTSITENAVLKNEPGKHIDSFMTRLSSFSTTKDGTTVFTYELINQNFVVIKILDEQLKQNKKIIEQNNEIISLLKQIANRGEM
;
A
#
# COMPACT_ATOMS: atom_id res chain seq x y z
N MET A 1 -29.49 4.07 15.34
CA MET A 1 -28.38 4.87 14.79
C MET A 1 -28.25 6.13 15.64
N LYS A 2 -27.04 6.54 16.03
CA LYS A 2 -26.85 7.83 16.74
C LYS A 2 -27.00 8.97 15.73
N GLU A 3 -27.76 10.00 16.07
CA GLU A 3 -27.90 11.19 15.23
C GLU A 3 -26.55 11.88 15.03
N PRO A 4 -26.28 12.41 13.83
CA PRO A 4 -25.03 13.10 13.55
C PRO A 4 -24.95 14.41 14.34
N PRO A 5 -23.76 14.82 14.81
CA PRO A 5 -23.61 16.03 15.62
C PRO A 5 -24.03 17.29 14.85
N HIS A 6 -24.86 18.16 15.43
CA HIS A 6 -25.34 19.38 14.77
C HIS A 6 -24.30 20.51 14.74
N ASN A 7 -23.30 20.47 15.61
CA ASN A 7 -22.30 21.53 15.78
C ASN A 7 -21.01 21.30 14.97
N ARG A 8 -20.81 20.13 14.36
CA ARG A 8 -19.61 19.81 13.59
C ARG A 8 -19.87 18.77 12.51
N LEU A 9 -19.04 18.79 11.48
CA LEU A 9 -18.98 17.71 10.49
C LEU A 9 -18.36 16.46 11.13
N THR A 10 -18.83 15.30 10.71
CA THR A 10 -18.22 14.01 11.01
C THR A 10 -16.92 13.87 10.23
N PHE A 11 -16.07 12.93 10.65
CA PHE A 11 -14.80 12.67 9.98
C PHE A 11 -14.95 12.39 8.47
N LYS A 12 -15.97 11.60 8.08
CA LYS A 12 -16.26 11.30 6.66
C LYS A 12 -16.70 12.55 5.90
N GLU A 13 -17.51 13.40 6.53
CA GLU A 13 -17.95 14.67 5.96
C GLU A 13 -16.76 15.63 5.80
N SER A 14 -15.86 15.73 6.77
CA SER A 14 -14.64 16.56 6.66
C SER A 14 -13.69 16.10 5.56
N MET A 15 -13.56 14.79 5.32
CA MET A 15 -12.82 14.29 4.15
C MET A 15 -13.46 14.70 2.82
N THR A 16 -14.79 14.62 2.74
CA THR A 16 -15.55 15.05 1.56
C THR A 16 -15.42 16.56 1.35
N GLU A 17 -15.47 17.32 2.44
CA GLU A 17 -15.25 18.77 2.45
C GLU A 17 -13.87 19.12 1.91
N GLY A 18 -12.82 18.40 2.31
CA GLY A 18 -11.48 18.56 1.72
C GLY A 18 -11.49 18.44 0.19
N LYS A 19 -12.16 17.42 -0.37
CA LYS A 19 -12.29 17.22 -1.82
C LYS A 19 -13.08 18.35 -2.49
N TYR A 20 -14.24 18.69 -1.95
CA TYR A 20 -15.08 19.78 -2.46
C TYR A 20 -14.34 21.13 -2.47
N LEU A 21 -13.58 21.42 -1.41
CA LEU A 21 -12.79 22.65 -1.34
C LEU A 21 -11.67 22.70 -2.40
N THR A 22 -11.25 21.58 -3.00
CA THR A 22 -10.28 21.60 -4.10
C THR A 22 -10.92 21.93 -5.45
N THR A 23 -12.22 21.69 -5.62
CA THR A 23 -12.92 21.88 -6.91
C THR A 23 -13.48 23.29 -7.10
N ILE A 24 -13.58 24.08 -6.02
CA ILE A 24 -14.18 25.43 -6.04
C ILE A 24 -13.13 26.55 -5.95
N THR A 25 -13.53 27.76 -6.36
CA THR A 25 -12.70 28.97 -6.35
C THR A 25 -12.39 29.48 -4.93
N LYS A 26 -11.46 30.44 -4.80
CA LYS A 26 -11.11 31.00 -3.47
C LYS A 26 -12.30 31.73 -2.84
N GLU A 27 -13.06 32.45 -3.65
CA GLU A 27 -14.24 33.22 -3.26
C GLU A 27 -15.35 32.28 -2.76
N ASP A 28 -15.57 31.16 -3.45
CA ASP A 28 -16.56 30.16 -3.06
C ASP A 28 -16.16 29.41 -1.79
N LYS A 29 -14.86 29.20 -1.53
CA LYS A 29 -14.39 28.65 -0.24
C LYS A 29 -14.74 29.57 0.92
N ILE A 30 -14.62 30.88 0.73
CA ILE A 30 -14.97 31.87 1.76
C ILE A 30 -16.49 31.84 2.02
N ARG A 31 -17.30 31.78 0.97
CA ARG A 31 -18.77 31.65 1.09
C ARG A 31 -19.15 30.35 1.81
N TYR A 32 -18.58 29.23 1.38
CA TYR A 32 -18.83 27.93 1.97
C TYR A 32 -18.44 27.86 3.45
N LYS A 33 -17.31 28.47 3.86
CA LYS A 33 -16.89 28.49 5.27
C LYS A 33 -17.92 29.17 6.20
N LYS A 34 -18.67 30.14 5.69
CA LYS A 34 -19.71 30.89 6.42
C LYS A 34 -21.04 30.13 6.54
N LEU A 35 -21.23 29.03 5.82
CA LEU A 35 -22.43 28.21 5.90
C LEU A 35 -22.55 27.50 7.25
N SER A 36 -23.80 27.28 7.67
CA SER A 36 -24.12 26.40 8.81
C SER A 36 -23.71 24.95 8.53
N VAL A 37 -23.60 24.13 9.57
CA VAL A 37 -23.21 22.72 9.44
C VAL A 37 -24.22 21.93 8.59
N GLU A 38 -25.51 22.26 8.69
CA GLU A 38 -26.56 21.60 7.92
C GLU A 38 -26.53 21.96 6.43
N GLU A 39 -26.25 23.23 6.11
CA GLU A 39 -26.05 23.68 4.74
C GLU A 39 -24.79 23.07 4.12
N LYS A 40 -23.70 22.98 4.89
CA LYS A 40 -22.48 22.26 4.46
C LYS A 40 -22.80 20.81 4.12
N ARG A 41 -23.57 20.10 4.95
CA ARG A 41 -23.99 18.72 4.67
C ARG A 41 -24.77 18.59 3.36
N LYS A 42 -25.70 19.50 3.07
CA LYS A 42 -26.44 19.51 1.80
C LYS A 42 -25.48 19.66 0.62
N VAL A 43 -24.59 20.64 0.66
CA VAL A 43 -23.57 20.87 -0.38
C VAL A 43 -22.68 19.64 -0.59
N LEU A 44 -22.23 18.99 0.49
CA LEU A 44 -21.39 17.79 0.40
C LEU A 44 -22.15 16.57 -0.15
N ASN A 45 -23.43 16.44 0.17
CA ASN A 45 -24.29 15.38 -0.38
C ASN A 45 -24.54 15.59 -1.88
N ASP A 46 -24.83 16.82 -2.29
CA ASP A 46 -25.01 17.18 -3.70
C ASP A 46 -23.71 16.98 -4.49
N PHE A 47 -22.57 17.33 -3.90
CA PHE A 47 -21.25 17.05 -4.46
C PHE A 47 -21.02 15.55 -4.62
N ASN A 48 -21.31 14.74 -3.61
CA ASN A 48 -21.17 13.28 -3.69
C ASN A 48 -22.13 12.64 -4.69
N ALA A 49 -23.32 13.19 -4.89
CA ALA A 49 -24.30 12.70 -5.85
C ALA A 49 -23.94 13.08 -7.30
N SER A 50 -23.33 14.25 -7.49
CA SER A 50 -22.93 14.78 -8.82
C SER A 50 -21.55 14.32 -9.27
N THR A 51 -20.66 13.99 -8.33
CA THR A 51 -19.36 13.42 -8.65
C THR A 51 -19.56 11.94 -8.95
N PRO A 52 -19.19 11.45 -10.15
CA PRO A 52 -19.09 10.01 -10.34
C PRO A 52 -18.17 9.50 -9.24
N GLN A 53 -18.67 8.60 -8.37
CA GLN A 53 -17.76 7.79 -7.60
C GLN A 53 -16.92 7.08 -8.65
N LYS A 54 -15.72 7.61 -8.92
CA LYS A 54 -14.66 6.80 -9.47
C LYS A 54 -14.52 5.71 -8.43
N ASP A 55 -15.17 4.59 -8.71
CA ASP A 55 -14.73 3.28 -8.30
C ASP A 55 -13.32 3.19 -8.91
N ASP A 56 -12.37 3.93 -8.33
CA ASP A 56 -10.95 3.66 -8.43
C ASP A 56 -10.78 2.35 -7.65
N LYS A 57 -11.40 1.29 -8.18
CA LYS A 57 -10.98 -0.10 -8.00
C LYS A 57 -9.64 -0.17 -8.70
N VAL A 58 -8.66 0.53 -8.15
CA VAL A 58 -7.27 0.21 -8.33
C VAL A 58 -7.24 -1.28 -8.05
N SER A 59 -6.93 -2.07 -9.08
CA SER A 59 -6.88 -3.51 -8.93
C SER A 59 -6.02 -3.80 -7.71
N LEU A 60 -6.46 -4.73 -6.85
CA LEU A 60 -5.69 -5.11 -5.67
C LEU A 60 -4.23 -5.40 -6.03
N PHE A 61 -4.04 -5.93 -7.24
CA PHE A 61 -2.74 -6.12 -7.88
C PHE A 61 -1.92 -4.82 -8.03
N ASP A 62 -2.48 -3.77 -8.64
CA ASP A 62 -1.80 -2.48 -8.84
C ASP A 62 -1.43 -1.81 -7.52
N TYR A 63 -2.31 -1.92 -6.55
CA TYR A 63 -2.09 -1.41 -5.21
C TYR A 63 -0.98 -2.17 -4.47
N MET A 64 -0.95 -3.50 -4.59
CA MET A 64 0.12 -4.32 -4.02
C MET A 64 1.46 -4.03 -4.67
N LYS A 65 1.48 -3.86 -6.00
CA LYS A 65 2.68 -3.51 -6.75
C LYS A 65 3.25 -2.15 -6.31
N ARG A 66 2.38 -1.15 -6.11
CA ARG A 66 2.78 0.15 -5.53
C ARG A 66 3.34 0.01 -4.11
N THR A 67 2.72 -0.84 -3.28
CA THR A 67 3.21 -1.11 -1.91
C THR A 67 4.60 -1.74 -1.95
N MET A 68 4.80 -2.77 -2.77
CA MET A 68 6.11 -3.41 -2.97
C MET A 68 7.19 -2.42 -3.43
N LEU A 69 6.87 -1.56 -4.39
CA LEU A 69 7.77 -0.51 -4.87
C LEU A 69 8.19 0.46 -3.75
N LYS A 70 7.26 0.92 -2.91
CA LYS A 70 7.56 1.79 -1.76
C LYS A 70 8.51 1.13 -0.76
N HIS A 71 8.49 -0.19 -0.67
CA HIS A 71 9.33 -0.96 0.25
C HIS A 71 10.61 -1.52 -0.42
N GLY A 72 10.95 -1.05 -1.63
CA GLY A 72 12.18 -1.44 -2.32
C GLY A 72 12.20 -2.91 -2.76
N LEU A 73 11.02 -3.46 -3.05
CA LEU A 73 10.79 -4.76 -3.67
C LEU A 73 10.50 -4.61 -5.18
N ASP A 74 11.26 -3.74 -5.84
CA ASP A 74 11.17 -3.37 -7.25
C ASP A 74 11.74 -4.44 -8.19
N GLU A 75 12.74 -5.20 -7.73
CA GLU A 75 13.43 -6.21 -8.54
C GLU A 75 13.30 -7.63 -7.98
N VAL A 76 12.25 -7.95 -7.21
CA VAL A 76 12.11 -9.30 -6.64
C VAL A 76 11.92 -10.39 -7.70
N THR A 77 12.29 -11.63 -7.38
CA THR A 77 11.99 -12.76 -8.27
C THR A 77 10.48 -13.00 -8.38
N SER A 78 10.04 -13.62 -9.49
CA SER A 78 8.62 -13.93 -9.72
C SER A 78 8.01 -14.86 -8.65
N ILE A 79 8.82 -15.70 -8.00
CA ILE A 79 8.40 -16.55 -6.89
C ILE A 79 8.03 -15.67 -5.70
N THR A 80 8.90 -14.72 -5.35
CA THR A 80 8.69 -13.76 -4.26
C THR A 80 7.52 -12.82 -4.56
N GLU A 81 7.42 -12.32 -5.80
CA GLU A 81 6.30 -11.48 -6.23
C GLU A 81 4.96 -12.20 -6.05
N ASN A 82 4.84 -13.43 -6.54
CA ASN A 82 3.63 -14.24 -6.39
C ASN A 82 3.29 -14.54 -4.91
N ALA A 83 4.31 -14.80 -4.08
CA ALA A 83 4.11 -15.05 -2.65
C ALA A 83 3.60 -13.81 -1.91
N VAL A 84 4.12 -12.62 -2.22
CA VAL A 84 3.66 -11.36 -1.63
C VAL A 84 2.23 -11.05 -2.09
N LEU A 85 1.95 -11.19 -3.40
CA LEU A 85 0.62 -10.95 -3.95
C LEU A 85 -0.45 -11.86 -3.33
N LYS A 86 -0.14 -13.14 -3.11
CA LYS A 86 -1.07 -14.12 -2.53
C LYS A 86 -1.43 -13.85 -1.06
N ASN A 87 -0.49 -13.28 -0.30
CA ASN A 87 -0.70 -12.96 1.12
C ASN A 87 -1.33 -11.57 1.34
N GLU A 88 -1.50 -10.79 0.28
CA GLU A 88 -2.20 -9.50 0.26
C GLU A 88 -1.84 -8.50 1.40
N PRO A 89 -0.58 -8.38 1.85
CA PRO A 89 -0.24 -7.58 3.03
C PRO A 89 -0.66 -6.11 2.89
N GLY A 90 -0.69 -5.58 1.66
CA GLY A 90 -1.11 -4.21 1.35
C GLY A 90 -2.51 -3.85 1.86
N LYS A 91 -3.46 -4.79 1.95
CA LYS A 91 -4.83 -4.47 2.43
C LYS A 91 -4.83 -3.86 3.84
N HIS A 92 -3.79 -4.13 4.63
CA HIS A 92 -3.65 -3.65 5.99
C HIS A 92 -2.71 -2.43 6.13
N ILE A 93 -1.87 -2.13 5.14
CA ILE A 93 -0.71 -1.21 5.30
C ILE A 93 -0.96 0.19 4.75
N ASP A 94 -1.65 0.29 3.62
CA ASP A 94 -1.70 1.53 2.82
C ASP A 94 -3.05 2.25 2.92
N SER A 95 -3.99 1.71 3.69
CA SER A 95 -5.18 2.44 4.10
C SER A 95 -4.76 3.58 5.04
N PHE A 96 -4.81 4.83 4.53
CA PHE A 96 -4.68 6.04 5.33
C PHE A 96 -5.56 5.98 6.59
N MET A 97 -6.74 5.38 6.49
CA MET A 97 -7.64 5.15 7.63
C MET A 97 -7.10 4.16 8.66
N THR A 98 -6.34 3.15 8.25
CA THR A 98 -5.68 2.20 9.16
C THR A 98 -4.47 2.86 9.85
N ARG A 99 -3.78 3.79 9.19
CA ARG A 99 -2.70 4.59 9.78
C ARG A 99 -3.24 5.68 10.72
N LEU A 100 -4.36 6.29 10.35
CA LEU A 100 -5.03 7.30 11.17
C LEU A 100 -5.73 6.68 12.39
N SER A 101 -6.35 5.50 12.24
CA SER A 101 -6.97 4.78 13.35
C SER A 101 -5.95 4.28 14.38
N SER A 102 -4.74 3.88 13.95
CA SER A 102 -3.64 3.63 14.90
C SER A 102 -3.23 4.87 15.68
N PHE A 103 -3.42 6.07 15.13
CA PHE A 103 -3.19 7.34 15.85
C PHE A 103 -4.39 7.78 16.71
N SER A 104 -5.64 7.49 16.29
CA SER A 104 -6.84 8.04 16.93
C SER A 104 -7.57 7.10 17.89
N THR A 105 -7.37 5.78 17.82
CA THR A 105 -8.25 4.81 18.50
C THR A 105 -7.63 3.87 19.52
N THR A 106 -6.33 3.88 19.82
CA THR A 106 -5.81 3.00 20.88
C THR A 106 -4.78 3.69 21.76
N LYS A 107 -5.06 3.70 23.07
CA LYS A 107 -4.04 3.83 24.13
C LYS A 107 -3.08 2.63 24.15
N ASP A 108 -3.27 1.65 23.28
CA ASP A 108 -2.52 0.39 23.22
C ASP A 108 -1.50 0.43 22.07
N GLY A 109 -0.22 0.27 22.41
CA GLY A 109 0.92 0.24 21.47
C GLY A 109 0.94 -0.93 20.49
N THR A 110 -0.05 -1.82 20.51
CA THR A 110 -0.17 -3.02 19.66
C THR A 110 -0.38 -2.70 18.18
N THR A 111 -1.09 -1.61 17.85
CA THR A 111 -1.34 -1.22 16.45
C THR A 111 -0.10 -0.60 15.78
N VAL A 112 0.66 0.22 16.50
CA VAL A 112 1.97 0.74 16.04
C VAL A 112 2.96 -0.40 15.85
N PHE A 113 3.01 -1.35 16.78
CA PHE A 113 3.85 -2.55 16.70
C PHE A 113 3.55 -3.39 15.45
N THR A 114 2.28 -3.47 15.04
CA THR A 114 1.88 -4.24 13.86
C THR A 114 2.44 -3.62 12.56
N TYR A 115 2.47 -2.28 12.44
CA TYR A 115 3.06 -1.63 11.26
C TYR A 115 4.57 -1.84 11.16
N GLU A 116 5.27 -1.73 12.29
CA GLU A 116 6.71 -1.93 12.34
C GLU A 116 7.08 -3.36 11.99
N LEU A 117 6.34 -4.35 12.51
CA LEU A 117 6.48 -5.75 12.11
C LEU A 117 6.25 -5.97 10.61
N ILE A 118 5.24 -5.32 10.04
CA ILE A 118 4.96 -5.46 8.60
C ILE A 118 6.08 -4.84 7.75
N ASN A 119 6.60 -3.68 8.13
CA ASN A 119 7.74 -3.07 7.44
C ASN A 119 8.99 -3.95 7.55
N GLN A 120 9.26 -4.52 8.74
CA GLN A 120 10.35 -5.47 8.95
C GLN A 120 10.18 -6.71 8.07
N ASN A 121 8.97 -7.22 7.91
CA ASN A 121 8.71 -8.37 7.03
C ASN A 121 9.08 -8.08 5.56
N PHE A 122 8.83 -6.88 5.04
CA PHE A 122 9.28 -6.53 3.69
C PHE A 122 10.80 -6.48 3.56
N VAL A 123 11.52 -6.00 4.58
CA VAL A 123 12.99 -6.05 4.61
C VAL A 123 13.49 -7.49 4.61
N VAL A 124 12.90 -8.37 5.41
CA VAL A 124 13.23 -9.80 5.44
C VAL A 124 12.96 -10.46 4.08
N ILE A 125 11.82 -10.17 3.46
CA ILE A 125 11.48 -10.66 2.11
C ILE A 125 12.55 -10.24 1.11
N LYS A 126 13.03 -8.99 1.15
CA LYS A 126 14.10 -8.51 0.28
C LYS A 126 15.40 -9.30 0.46
N ILE A 127 15.84 -9.47 1.69
CA ILE A 127 17.07 -10.22 2.02
C ILE A 127 16.98 -11.66 1.52
N LEU A 128 15.84 -12.32 1.75
CA LEU A 128 15.61 -13.69 1.30
C LEU A 128 15.59 -13.81 -0.23
N ASP A 129 15.01 -12.83 -0.94
CA ASP A 129 15.01 -12.81 -2.40
C ASP A 129 16.41 -12.61 -2.98
N GLU A 130 17.21 -11.71 -2.39
CA GLU A 130 18.61 -11.53 -2.77
C GLU A 130 19.45 -12.80 -2.54
N GLN A 131 19.24 -13.47 -1.40
CA GLN A 131 19.88 -14.77 -1.13
C GLN A 131 19.46 -15.82 -2.16
N LEU A 132 18.18 -15.87 -2.53
CA LEU A 132 17.68 -16.80 -3.54
C LEU A 132 18.32 -16.55 -4.91
N LYS A 133 18.53 -15.28 -5.30
CA LYS A 133 19.27 -14.92 -6.53
C LYS A 133 20.72 -15.34 -6.46
N GLN A 134 21.40 -15.11 -5.32
CA GLN A 134 22.79 -15.53 -5.13
C GLN A 134 22.93 -17.06 -5.20
N ASN A 135 22.02 -17.80 -4.56
CA ASN A 135 22.04 -19.26 -4.60
C ASN A 135 21.85 -19.81 -6.02
N LYS A 136 20.97 -19.22 -6.82
CA LYS A 136 20.83 -19.59 -8.25
C LYS A 136 22.14 -19.42 -9.02
N LYS A 137 22.83 -18.28 -8.84
CA LYS A 137 24.14 -18.03 -9.45
C LYS A 137 25.19 -19.06 -9.02
N ILE A 138 25.23 -19.40 -7.74
CA ILE A 138 26.16 -20.42 -7.22
C ILE A 138 25.87 -21.79 -7.85
N ILE A 139 24.59 -22.17 -7.98
CA ILE A 139 24.20 -23.42 -8.63
C ILE A 139 24.63 -23.45 -10.10
N GLU A 140 24.44 -22.35 -10.83
CA GLU A 140 24.88 -22.21 -12.22
C GLU A 140 26.41 -22.37 -12.35
N GLN A 141 27.17 -21.69 -11.49
CA GLN A 141 28.63 -21.82 -11.43
C GLN A 141 29.08 -23.24 -11.11
N ASN A 142 28.41 -23.91 -10.15
CA ASN A 142 28.72 -25.29 -9.81
C ASN A 142 28.45 -26.24 -10.98
N ASN A 143 27.36 -26.04 -11.71
CA ASN A 143 27.06 -26.83 -12.90
C ASN A 143 28.11 -26.64 -14.01
N GLU A 144 28.60 -25.40 -14.19
CA GLU A 144 29.69 -25.09 -15.12
C GLU A 144 31.00 -25.79 -14.70
N ILE A 145 31.38 -25.68 -13.42
CA ILE A 145 32.57 -26.36 -12.89
C ILE A 145 32.47 -27.87 -13.10
N ILE A 146 31.33 -28.48 -12.79
CA ILE A 146 31.11 -29.91 -13.00
C ILE A 146 31.28 -30.27 -14.49
N SER A 147 30.78 -29.44 -15.41
CA SER A 147 30.96 -29.64 -16.85
C SER A 147 32.44 -29.58 -17.26
N LEU A 148 33.18 -28.58 -16.79
CA LEU A 148 34.60 -28.43 -17.07
C LEU A 148 35.42 -29.61 -16.50
N LEU A 149 35.14 -30.04 -15.28
CA LEU A 149 35.80 -31.19 -14.66
C LEU A 149 35.55 -32.48 -15.45
N LYS A 150 34.33 -32.70 -15.94
CA LYS A 150 34.02 -33.83 -16.83
C LYS A 150 34.82 -33.78 -18.14
N GLN A 151 34.97 -32.59 -18.74
CA GLN A 151 35.77 -32.43 -19.95
C GLN A 151 37.26 -32.72 -19.71
N ILE A 152 37.81 -32.29 -18.56
CA ILE A 152 39.20 -32.58 -18.19
C ILE A 152 39.38 -34.08 -17.96
N ALA A 153 38.49 -34.72 -17.19
CA ALA A 153 38.55 -36.16 -16.96
C ALA A 153 38.54 -36.95 -18.28
N ASN A 154 37.61 -36.62 -19.18
CA ASN A 154 37.50 -37.27 -20.48
C ASN A 154 38.72 -37.01 -21.40
N ARG A 155 39.48 -35.93 -21.19
CA ARG A 155 40.73 -35.65 -21.93
C ARG A 155 41.96 -36.32 -21.32
N GLY A 156 41.93 -36.65 -20.02
CA GLY A 156 43.02 -37.36 -19.34
C GLY A 156 42.96 -38.89 -19.50
N GLU A 157 41.83 -39.43 -19.96
CA GLU A 157 41.66 -40.86 -20.29
C GLU A 157 42.04 -41.20 -21.76
N MET A 158 42.41 -40.21 -22.58
CA MET A 158 43.03 -40.39 -23.90
C MET A 158 44.55 -40.30 -23.81
#